data_AF-A0A126Z8E0-F1
#
_entry.id   AF-A0A126Z8E0-F1
#
_cell.length_a   1.000
_cell.length_b   1.000
_cell.length_c   1.000
_cell.angle_alpha   90.00
_cell.angle_beta   90.00
_cell.angle_gamma   90.00
#
_symmetry.space_group_name_H-M   'P 1'
#
loop_
_entity.id
_entity.type
_entity.pdbx_description
1 polymer ?
#
loop_
_entity_poly.entity_id
_entity_poly.type
_entity_poly.pdbx_seq_one_letter_code
_entity_poly.pdbx_strand_id
1 'polypeptide(L)'
;MSRPNKADRRRENARREFAGKAWTAIVLGVMFLVVAPLFMRSPMTAMLAIALRPAGWTALAIGTALLALHYVLRRISASSPVEQAPPQRAIKSQDTKAAAVTAPQQTPSAPWPQATQQWSPAALASIEWRRFEAICEAFYAQAGLATRSQSHGADGGVDIWPQSKHMSAPRIVQCKHWLGKPVGVKEMREFRGVMASHQLQSGTYVTSSTFTADATAFAKANGIQLQDGAALLKLIGQRTPEQQAALLAVAYEGEYWKPTCASCGIKTVERERKRDGGKFWGCSNYPRCKTHFAMRSA
;
A
#
# COMPACT_ATOMS: atom_id res chain seq x y z
N MET A 1 -17.79 -18.20 -9.09
CA MET A 1 -17.07 -18.10 -7.80
C MET A 1 -16.70 -16.64 -7.55
N SER A 2 -17.51 -15.92 -6.77
CA SER A 2 -17.32 -14.49 -6.50
C SER A 2 -16.11 -14.29 -5.57
N ARG A 3 -15.10 -13.53 -6.02
CA ARG A 3 -13.92 -13.20 -5.21
C ARG A 3 -14.35 -12.36 -4.01
N PRO A 4 -13.94 -12.70 -2.77
CA PRO A 4 -14.32 -11.93 -1.58
C PRO A 4 -13.74 -10.51 -1.65
N ASN A 5 -14.54 -9.52 -1.22
CA ASN A 5 -14.21 -8.10 -1.26
C ASN A 5 -12.96 -7.80 -0.41
N LYS A 6 -12.13 -6.84 -0.83
CA LYS A 6 -10.88 -6.40 -0.16
C LYS A 6 -11.13 -5.96 1.30
N ALA A 7 -12.32 -5.45 1.60
CA ALA A 7 -12.76 -5.11 2.95
C ALA A 7 -12.94 -6.35 3.85
N ASP A 8 -13.46 -7.45 3.29
CA ASP A 8 -13.70 -8.69 4.04
C ASP A 8 -12.38 -9.40 4.33
N ARG A 9 -11.45 -9.42 3.36
CA ARG A 9 -10.08 -9.93 3.56
C ARG A 9 -9.31 -9.16 4.62
N ARG A 10 -9.47 -7.82 4.70
CA ARG A 10 -8.79 -7.00 5.72
C ARG A 10 -9.36 -7.26 7.12
N ARG A 11 -10.68 -7.44 7.23
CA ARG A 11 -11.34 -7.83 8.49
C ARG A 11 -10.92 -9.24 8.91
N GLU A 12 -10.80 -10.17 7.97
CA GLU A 12 -10.34 -11.54 8.22
C GLU A 12 -8.88 -11.60 8.68
N ASN A 13 -7.99 -10.82 8.07
CA ASN A 13 -6.59 -10.73 8.48
C ASN A 13 -6.41 -10.10 9.87
N ALA A 14 -7.12 -9.00 10.17
CA ALA A 14 -7.11 -8.41 11.51
C ALA A 14 -7.66 -9.40 12.55
N ARG A 15 -8.72 -10.15 12.21
CA ARG A 15 -9.28 -11.20 13.08
C ARG A 15 -8.29 -12.35 13.33
N ARG A 16 -7.53 -12.76 12.31
CA ARG A 16 -6.46 -13.78 12.44
C ARG A 16 -5.30 -13.30 13.31
N GLU A 17 -4.93 -12.03 13.22
CA GLU A 17 -3.89 -11.43 14.05
C GLU A 17 -4.31 -11.34 15.53
N PHE A 18 -5.56 -10.95 15.81
CA PHE A 18 -6.11 -10.97 17.17
C PHE A 18 -6.24 -12.38 17.74
N ALA A 19 -6.69 -13.36 16.94
CA ALA A 19 -6.73 -14.76 17.35
C ALA A 19 -5.33 -15.33 17.63
N GLY A 20 -4.32 -14.95 16.82
CA GLY A 20 -2.92 -15.30 17.07
C GLY A 20 -2.39 -14.78 18.39
N LYS A 21 -2.66 -13.50 18.71
CA LYS A 21 -2.26 -12.88 19.99
C LYS A 21 -2.97 -13.48 21.21
N ALA A 22 -4.22 -13.93 21.06
CA ALA A 22 -4.95 -14.64 22.11
C ALA A 22 -4.36 -16.04 22.37
N TRP A 23 -4.02 -16.78 21.30
CA TRP A 23 -3.38 -18.09 21.41
C TRP A 23 -1.97 -18.01 22.02
N THR A 24 -1.16 -17.01 21.68
CA THR A 24 0.17 -16.85 22.30
C THR A 24 0.10 -16.58 23.79
N ALA A 25 -0.88 -15.78 24.26
CA ALA A 25 -1.10 -15.53 25.68
C ALA A 25 -1.52 -16.81 26.44
N ILE A 26 -2.38 -17.65 25.84
CA ILE A 26 -2.81 -18.93 26.41
C ILE A 26 -1.63 -19.91 26.48
N VAL A 27 -0.83 -20.03 25.42
CA VAL A 27 0.34 -20.92 25.39
C VAL A 27 1.40 -20.49 26.42
N LEU A 28 1.65 -19.19 26.58
CA LEU A 28 2.54 -18.69 27.63
C LEU A 28 2.00 -19.00 29.03
N GLY A 29 0.70 -18.80 29.28
CA GLY A 29 0.06 -19.14 30.55
C GLY A 29 0.17 -20.64 30.89
N VAL A 30 -0.08 -21.52 29.92
CA VAL A 30 0.09 -22.98 30.09
C VAL A 30 1.55 -23.37 30.32
N MET A 31 2.49 -22.73 29.62
CA MET A 31 3.93 -22.97 29.77
C MET A 31 4.40 -22.63 31.20
N PHE A 32 3.97 -21.48 31.75
CA PHE A 32 4.30 -21.09 33.12
C PHE A 32 3.62 -21.98 34.18
N LEU A 33 2.41 -22.49 33.92
CA LEU A 33 1.66 -23.30 34.88
C LEU A 33 2.01 -24.79 34.85
N VAL A 34 2.45 -25.32 33.71
CA VAL A 34 2.64 -26.77 33.50
C VAL A 34 4.10 -27.14 33.23
N VAL A 35 4.82 -26.37 32.41
CA VAL A 35 6.18 -26.73 31.98
C VAL A 35 7.25 -26.27 32.98
N ALA A 36 7.11 -25.04 33.50
CA ALA A 36 8.06 -24.51 34.49
C ALA A 36 8.18 -25.38 35.77
N PRO A 37 7.09 -25.93 36.34
CA PRO A 37 7.18 -26.83 37.50
C PRO A 37 7.84 -28.19 37.20
N LEU A 38 7.79 -28.67 35.95
CA LEU A 38 8.34 -29.97 35.56
C LEU A 38 9.88 -29.95 35.42
N PHE A 39 10.45 -28.78 35.09
CA PHE A 39 11.90 -28.58 34.91
C PHE A 39 12.62 -28.01 36.14
N MET A 40 11.90 -27.38 37.07
CA MET A 40 12.45 -26.80 38.31
C MET A 40 12.43 -27.82 39.45
N ARG A 41 13.39 -28.76 39.45
CA ARG A 41 13.48 -29.86 40.44
C ARG A 41 14.31 -29.54 41.70
N SER A 42 14.91 -28.35 41.81
CA SER A 42 15.69 -27.95 42.99
C SER A 42 14.85 -27.12 43.98
N PRO A 43 15.06 -27.24 45.30
CA PRO A 43 14.24 -26.57 46.31
C PRO A 43 14.23 -25.04 46.18
N MET A 44 15.32 -24.44 45.69
CA MET A 44 15.40 -23.00 45.41
C MET A 44 14.62 -22.57 44.15
N THR A 45 14.55 -23.42 43.12
CA THR A 45 13.79 -23.11 41.89
C THR A 45 12.30 -23.38 42.04
N ALA A 46 11.91 -24.32 42.92
CA ALA A 46 10.52 -24.57 43.27
C ALA A 46 9.82 -23.34 43.90
N MET A 47 10.54 -22.56 44.71
CA MET A 47 10.03 -21.30 45.28
C MET A 47 9.76 -20.24 44.21
N LEU A 48 10.62 -20.15 43.19
CA LEU A 48 10.43 -19.26 42.05
C LEU A 48 9.22 -19.67 41.19
N ALA A 49 9.02 -20.98 40.99
CA ALA A 49 7.85 -21.50 40.29
C ALA A 49 6.53 -21.15 41.01
N ILE A 50 6.52 -21.18 42.35
CA ILE A 50 5.36 -20.78 43.16
C ILE A 50 5.09 -19.26 43.02
N ALA A 51 6.15 -18.44 43.07
CA ALA A 51 6.05 -16.99 42.94
C ALA A 51 5.51 -16.52 41.57
N LEU A 52 5.70 -17.32 40.51
CA LEU A 52 5.24 -17.00 39.15
C LEU A 52 3.80 -17.46 38.86
N ARG A 53 3.19 -18.27 39.73
CA ARG A 53 1.80 -18.76 39.54
C ARG A 53 0.75 -17.65 39.42
N PRO A 54 0.78 -16.56 40.21
CA PRO A 54 -0.17 -15.47 40.05
C PRO A 54 -0.09 -14.84 38.64
N ALA A 55 1.11 -14.69 38.09
CA ALA A 55 1.32 -14.19 36.74
C ALA A 55 0.80 -15.16 35.66
N GLY A 56 0.92 -16.47 35.88
CA GLY A 56 0.34 -17.49 35.01
C GLY A 56 -1.20 -17.44 34.98
N TRP A 57 -1.83 -17.31 36.15
CA TRP A 57 -3.29 -17.19 36.27
C TRP A 57 -3.83 -15.87 35.70
N THR A 58 -3.14 -14.73 35.88
CA THR A 58 -3.57 -13.47 35.27
C THR A 58 -3.47 -13.51 33.75
N ALA A 59 -2.40 -14.09 33.20
CA ALA A 59 -2.26 -14.27 31.75
C ALA A 59 -3.37 -15.15 31.16
N LEU A 60 -3.73 -16.25 31.85
CA LEU A 60 -4.82 -17.14 31.44
C LEU A 60 -6.20 -16.48 31.54
N ALA A 61 -6.43 -15.69 32.60
CA ALA A 61 -7.66 -14.91 32.76
C ALA A 61 -7.81 -13.83 31.66
N ILE A 62 -6.75 -13.11 31.33
CA ILE A 62 -6.74 -12.11 30.24
C ILE A 62 -6.99 -12.82 28.88
N GLY A 63 -6.30 -13.93 28.63
CA GLY A 63 -6.46 -14.71 27.41
C GLY A 63 -7.90 -15.23 27.21
N THR A 64 -8.49 -15.79 28.26
CA THR A 64 -9.88 -16.28 28.25
C THR A 64 -10.90 -15.16 28.10
N ALA A 65 -10.71 -14.02 28.78
CA ALA A 65 -11.57 -12.84 28.64
C ALA A 65 -11.55 -12.25 27.21
N LEU A 66 -10.36 -12.15 26.59
CA LEU A 66 -10.23 -11.70 25.20
C LEU A 66 -10.91 -12.67 24.21
N LEU A 67 -10.83 -13.98 24.47
CA LEU A 67 -11.45 -15.01 23.64
C LEU A 67 -12.98 -15.02 23.78
N ALA A 68 -13.48 -14.82 25.00
CA ALA A 68 -14.91 -14.63 25.27
C ALA A 68 -15.44 -13.34 24.61
N LEU A 69 -14.70 -12.24 24.72
CA LEU A 69 -15.03 -10.98 24.04
C LEU A 69 -15.07 -11.17 22.52
N HIS A 70 -14.09 -11.88 21.95
CA HIS A 70 -14.07 -12.21 20.53
C HIS A 70 -15.29 -13.05 20.11
N TYR A 71 -15.69 -14.03 20.93
CA TYR A 71 -16.86 -14.86 20.68
C TYR A 71 -18.17 -14.06 20.74
N VAL A 72 -18.31 -13.16 21.72
CA VAL A 72 -19.49 -12.29 21.86
C VAL A 72 -19.58 -11.29 20.70
N LEU A 73 -18.48 -10.63 20.34
CA LEU A 73 -18.43 -9.72 19.17
C LEU A 73 -18.75 -10.44 17.85
N ARG A 74 -18.36 -11.72 17.74
CA ARG A 74 -18.71 -12.58 16.60
C ARG A 74 -20.20 -12.90 16.59
N ARG A 75 -20.82 -13.17 17.74
CA ARG A 75 -22.25 -13.46 17.85
C ARG A 75 -23.10 -12.23 17.51
N ILE A 76 -22.72 -11.04 17.99
CA ILE A 76 -23.39 -9.77 17.69
C ILE A 76 -23.27 -9.42 16.19
N SER A 77 -22.12 -9.71 15.56
CA SER A 77 -21.92 -9.53 14.12
C SER A 77 -22.64 -10.57 13.27
N ALA A 78 -22.97 -11.75 13.82
CA ALA A 78 -23.69 -12.82 13.14
C ALA A 78 -25.22 -12.65 13.24
N SER A 79 -25.70 -11.78 14.13
CA SER A 79 -27.13 -11.51 14.36
C SER A 79 -27.68 -10.32 13.56
N SER A 80 -26.96 -9.78 12.57
CA SER A 80 -27.60 -8.92 11.57
C SER A 80 -28.59 -9.78 10.78
N PRO A 81 -29.91 -9.50 10.82
CA PRO A 81 -30.88 -10.24 10.04
C PRO A 81 -30.56 -10.01 8.56
N VAL A 82 -30.28 -11.10 7.85
CA VAL A 82 -30.20 -11.10 6.39
C VAL A 82 -31.63 -10.91 5.89
N GLU A 83 -31.93 -9.70 5.39
CA GLU A 83 -33.14 -9.45 4.64
C GLU A 83 -33.09 -10.29 3.35
N GLN A 84 -33.88 -11.36 3.35
CA GLN A 84 -34.00 -12.28 2.23
C GLN A 84 -34.74 -11.58 1.08
N ALA A 85 -34.06 -11.42 -0.05
CA ALA A 85 -34.69 -10.98 -1.29
C ALA A 85 -35.74 -12.02 -1.76
N PRO A 86 -36.91 -11.60 -2.29
CA PRO A 86 -37.95 -12.53 -2.75
C PRO A 86 -37.51 -13.29 -4.01
N PRO A 87 -38.08 -14.48 -4.28
CA PRO A 87 -37.69 -15.29 -5.42
C PRO A 87 -38.09 -14.62 -6.73
N GLN A 88 -37.14 -14.55 -7.67
CA GLN A 88 -37.35 -14.06 -9.02
C GLN A 88 -38.38 -14.93 -9.74
N ARG A 89 -39.58 -14.38 -9.94
CA ARG A 89 -40.56 -14.90 -10.88
C ARG A 89 -40.13 -14.46 -12.28
N ALA A 90 -39.92 -15.42 -13.17
CA ALA A 90 -39.64 -15.17 -14.58
C ALA A 90 -40.78 -14.34 -15.19
N ILE A 91 -40.47 -13.12 -15.65
CA ILE A 91 -41.37 -12.31 -16.45
C ILE A 91 -40.73 -12.12 -17.82
N LYS A 92 -41.49 -12.57 -18.81
CA LYS A 92 -41.24 -12.53 -20.24
C LYS A 92 -40.89 -11.13 -20.71
N SER A 93 -39.96 -11.08 -21.65
CA SER A 93 -39.69 -9.97 -22.56
C SER A 93 -40.98 -9.41 -23.13
N GLN A 94 -41.25 -8.14 -22.84
CA GLN A 94 -42.18 -7.32 -23.61
C GLN A 94 -41.53 -5.97 -23.92
N ASP A 95 -41.52 -5.69 -25.21
CA ASP A 95 -41.22 -4.39 -25.81
C ASP A 95 -41.98 -3.27 -25.10
N THR A 96 -41.27 -2.21 -24.72
CA THR A 96 -41.89 -0.88 -24.63
C THR A 96 -40.86 0.21 -24.87
N LYS A 97 -41.22 1.09 -25.79
CA LYS A 97 -40.45 2.25 -26.24
C LYS A 97 -40.24 3.27 -25.12
N ALA A 98 -39.03 3.84 -25.14
CA ALA A 98 -38.65 5.20 -24.75
C ALA A 98 -39.06 5.75 -23.35
N ALA A 99 -38.07 5.84 -22.47
CA ALA A 99 -37.79 7.06 -21.70
C ALA A 99 -36.31 7.04 -21.29
N ALA A 100 -35.50 7.87 -21.95
CA ALA A 100 -34.11 8.07 -21.61
C ALA A 100 -34.01 8.72 -20.22
N VAL A 101 -33.68 7.92 -19.21
CA VAL A 101 -33.20 8.45 -17.92
C VAL A 101 -31.72 8.73 -18.10
N THR A 102 -31.42 9.96 -18.50
CA THR A 102 -30.08 10.53 -18.53
C THR A 102 -29.55 10.55 -17.08
N ALA A 103 -28.74 9.56 -16.72
CA ALA A 103 -27.88 9.68 -15.55
C ALA A 103 -26.97 10.92 -15.77
N PRO A 104 -26.70 11.75 -14.75
CA PRO A 104 -25.80 12.90 -14.93
C PRO A 104 -24.40 12.38 -15.23
N GLN A 105 -24.05 12.30 -16.51
CA GLN A 105 -22.66 12.25 -16.96
C GLN A 105 -22.05 13.59 -16.56
N GLN A 106 -21.34 13.59 -15.44
CA GLN A 106 -20.40 14.64 -15.11
C GLN A 106 -19.29 14.62 -16.17
N THR A 107 -19.45 15.46 -17.20
CA THR A 107 -18.40 15.76 -18.16
C THR A 107 -17.19 16.32 -17.38
N PRO A 108 -15.99 15.74 -17.50
CA PRO A 108 -14.81 16.30 -16.86
C PRO A 108 -14.58 17.74 -17.34
N SER A 109 -14.52 18.69 -16.42
CA SER A 109 -14.47 20.14 -16.72
C SER A 109 -13.10 20.66 -17.20
N ALA A 110 -12.22 19.80 -17.72
CA ALA A 110 -10.96 20.21 -18.34
C ALA A 110 -10.44 19.10 -19.27
N PRO A 111 -9.80 19.44 -20.41
CA PRO A 111 -9.05 18.47 -21.21
C PRO A 111 -7.80 18.07 -20.43
N TRP A 112 -7.84 16.91 -19.78
CA TRP A 112 -6.66 16.31 -19.18
C TRP A 112 -5.66 15.93 -20.28
N PRO A 113 -4.33 15.96 -19.99
CA PRO A 113 -3.32 15.62 -20.99
C PRO A 113 -3.63 14.25 -21.59
N GLN A 114 -3.82 14.21 -22.91
CA GLN A 114 -4.11 12.99 -23.66
C GLN A 114 -2.93 12.02 -23.53
N ALA A 115 -3.22 10.72 -23.50
CA ALA A 115 -2.20 9.69 -23.51
C ALA A 115 -1.28 9.87 -24.73
N THR A 116 0.03 9.89 -24.52
CA THR A 116 1.01 9.98 -25.60
C THR A 116 1.35 8.60 -26.13
N GLN A 117 1.74 8.52 -27.41
CA GLN A 117 2.21 7.27 -28.03
C GLN A 117 3.71 7.03 -27.81
N GLN A 118 4.42 7.98 -27.20
CA GLN A 118 5.87 7.96 -27.02
C GLN A 118 6.26 8.41 -25.62
N TRP A 119 7.37 7.84 -25.13
CA TRP A 119 7.99 8.22 -23.87
C TRP A 119 8.63 9.60 -23.95
N SER A 120 8.28 10.47 -23.01
CA SER A 120 8.80 11.82 -22.90
C SER A 120 8.70 12.34 -21.47
N PRO A 121 9.36 13.46 -21.12
CA PRO A 121 9.14 14.12 -19.83
C PRO A 121 7.66 14.48 -19.60
N ALA A 122 6.95 14.87 -20.67
CA ALA A 122 5.51 15.16 -20.60
C ALA A 122 4.68 13.90 -20.28
N ALA A 123 5.07 12.73 -20.82
CA ALA A 123 4.41 11.46 -20.49
C ALA A 123 4.53 11.17 -18.98
N LEU A 124 5.73 11.30 -18.40
CA LEU A 124 5.93 11.15 -16.95
C LEU A 124 5.17 12.22 -16.15
N ALA A 125 5.08 13.46 -16.62
CA ALA A 125 4.36 14.53 -15.91
C ALA A 125 2.83 14.33 -15.91
N SER A 126 2.29 13.68 -16.94
CA SER A 126 0.85 13.48 -17.12
C SER A 126 0.20 12.45 -16.19
N ILE A 127 1.01 11.55 -15.62
CA ILE A 127 0.53 10.41 -14.82
C ILE A 127 0.62 10.68 -13.32
N GLU A 128 -0.24 10.06 -12.53
CA GLU A 128 -0.22 10.18 -11.08
C GLU A 128 0.90 9.34 -10.44
N TRP A 129 1.18 9.60 -9.17
CA TRP A 129 2.29 8.95 -8.45
C TRP A 129 2.14 7.42 -8.36
N ARG A 130 0.92 6.86 -8.25
CA ARG A 130 0.72 5.40 -8.29
C ARG A 130 0.99 4.79 -9.66
N ARG A 131 0.81 5.54 -10.73
CA ARG A 131 1.17 5.08 -12.08
C ARG A 131 2.67 5.13 -12.26
N PHE A 132 3.34 6.15 -11.73
CA PHE A 132 4.80 6.19 -11.69
C PHE A 132 5.42 4.99 -10.95
N GLU A 133 4.91 4.65 -9.75
CA GLU A 133 5.29 3.43 -9.02
C GLU A 133 5.09 2.16 -9.87
N ALA A 134 3.92 2.02 -10.50
CA ALA A 134 3.58 0.86 -11.31
C ALA A 134 4.47 0.72 -12.56
N ILE A 135 4.83 1.81 -13.22
CA ILE A 135 5.77 1.80 -14.35
C ILE A 135 7.16 1.39 -13.88
N CYS A 136 7.63 1.91 -12.75
CA CYS A 136 8.92 1.51 -12.19
C CYS A 136 8.93 0.02 -11.89
N GLU A 137 7.87 -0.51 -11.27
CA GLU A 137 7.73 -1.95 -11.02
C GLU A 137 7.77 -2.76 -12.32
N ALA A 138 6.95 -2.39 -13.31
CA ALA A 138 6.92 -3.06 -14.60
C ALA A 138 8.27 -3.00 -15.33
N PHE A 139 9.00 -1.88 -15.22
CA PHE A 139 10.34 -1.72 -15.78
C PHE A 139 11.35 -2.68 -15.16
N TYR A 140 11.35 -2.84 -13.84
CA TYR A 140 12.21 -3.83 -13.17
C TYR A 140 11.77 -5.27 -13.49
N ALA A 141 10.46 -5.53 -13.60
CA ALA A 141 9.94 -6.84 -13.98
C ALA A 141 10.39 -7.24 -15.41
N GLN A 142 10.41 -6.30 -16.36
CA GLN A 142 10.95 -6.53 -17.71
C GLN A 142 12.44 -6.88 -17.72
N ALA A 143 13.20 -6.48 -16.68
CA ALA A 143 14.59 -6.88 -16.51
C ALA A 143 14.76 -8.29 -15.91
N GLY A 144 13.67 -9.06 -15.78
CA GLY A 144 13.69 -10.42 -15.24
C GLY A 144 13.73 -10.48 -13.71
N LEU A 145 13.45 -9.36 -13.03
CA LEU A 145 13.40 -9.30 -11.57
C LEU A 145 12.00 -9.67 -11.10
N ALA A 146 11.89 -10.59 -10.15
CA ALA A 146 10.64 -10.79 -9.43
C ALA A 146 10.39 -9.54 -8.57
N THR A 147 9.28 -8.85 -8.80
CA THR A 147 8.89 -7.68 -8.03
C THR A 147 7.82 -8.05 -7.02
N ARG A 148 7.97 -7.55 -5.79
CA ARG A 148 6.88 -7.48 -4.83
C ARG A 148 6.60 -6.00 -4.58
N SER A 149 5.53 -5.48 -5.17
CA SER A 149 4.98 -4.17 -4.77
C SER A 149 4.16 -4.31 -3.49
N GLN A 150 4.47 -3.46 -2.52
CA GLN A 150 3.68 -3.34 -1.30
C GLN A 150 2.83 -2.08 -1.37
N SER A 151 1.53 -2.26 -1.62
CA SER A 151 0.60 -1.14 -1.58
C SER A 151 0.31 -0.75 -0.13
N HIS A 152 1.01 0.27 0.37
CA HIS A 152 0.71 1.01 1.62
C HIS A 152 0.82 0.19 2.90
N GLY A 153 1.96 0.32 3.58
CA GLY A 153 2.08 0.01 5.01
C GLY A 153 3.44 -0.57 5.41
N ALA A 154 3.75 -0.38 6.69
CA ALA A 154 4.85 -0.91 7.53
C ALA A 154 6.30 -0.62 7.12
N ASP A 155 6.71 -0.75 5.85
CA ASP A 155 8.13 -0.82 5.48
C ASP A 155 8.78 0.56 5.19
N GLY A 156 8.26 1.64 5.77
CA GLY A 156 8.99 2.92 5.89
C GLY A 156 9.33 3.67 4.60
N GLY A 157 8.88 3.22 3.42
CA GLY A 157 9.11 3.91 2.14
C GLY A 157 9.68 3.06 1.01
N VAL A 158 9.76 1.74 1.14
CA VAL A 158 10.12 0.86 0.00
C VAL A 158 8.92 0.63 -0.91
N ASP A 159 9.09 0.86 -2.21
CA ASP A 159 8.02 0.64 -3.20
C ASP A 159 8.19 -0.71 -3.94
N ILE A 160 9.42 -1.11 -4.23
CA ILE A 160 9.72 -2.35 -4.96
C ILE A 160 10.83 -3.11 -4.26
N TRP A 161 10.64 -4.42 -4.17
CA TRP A 161 11.67 -5.40 -3.79
C TRP A 161 12.06 -6.23 -5.01
N PRO A 162 13.07 -5.82 -5.80
CA PRO A 162 13.55 -6.64 -6.89
C PRO A 162 14.29 -7.86 -6.35
N GLN A 163 13.95 -9.03 -6.85
CA GLN A 163 14.64 -10.28 -6.53
C GLN A 163 15.05 -10.99 -7.82
N SER A 164 16.29 -11.47 -7.87
CA SER A 164 16.81 -12.32 -8.94
C SER A 164 17.56 -13.46 -8.30
N LYS A 165 17.48 -14.65 -8.90
CA LYS A 165 18.26 -15.82 -8.49
C LYS A 165 19.77 -15.60 -8.63
N HIS A 166 20.18 -14.62 -9.43
CA HIS A 166 21.59 -14.29 -9.70
C HIS A 166 22.11 -13.12 -8.85
N MET A 167 21.28 -12.51 -7.99
CA MET A 167 21.73 -11.46 -7.09
C MET A 167 22.27 -12.05 -5.79
N SER A 168 23.49 -11.67 -5.42
CA SER A 168 24.14 -12.06 -4.18
C SER A 168 23.54 -11.40 -2.93
N ALA A 169 22.76 -10.32 -3.09
CA ALA A 169 22.10 -9.60 -2.01
C ALA A 169 20.75 -9.01 -2.44
N PRO A 170 19.77 -8.94 -1.53
CA PRO A 170 18.52 -8.22 -1.78
C PRO A 170 18.77 -6.73 -2.02
N ARG A 171 17.90 -6.10 -2.83
CA ARG A 171 17.89 -4.65 -3.05
C ARG A 171 16.49 -4.12 -2.84
N ILE A 172 16.41 -2.83 -2.55
CA ILE A 172 15.16 -2.08 -2.46
C ILE A 172 15.17 -0.94 -3.45
N VAL A 173 13.99 -0.61 -3.94
CA VAL A 173 13.76 0.59 -4.76
C VAL A 173 12.69 1.44 -4.10
N GLN A 174 12.99 2.73 -3.95
CA GLN A 174 12.02 3.75 -3.59
C GLN A 174 11.77 4.65 -4.79
N CYS A 175 10.51 4.91 -5.09
CA CYS A 175 10.01 5.72 -6.18
C CYS A 175 9.39 7.00 -5.62
N LYS A 176 9.77 8.16 -6.15
CA LYS A 176 9.10 9.44 -5.86
C LYS A 176 8.67 10.13 -7.13
N HIS A 177 7.38 10.43 -7.20
CA HIS A 177 6.83 11.16 -8.32
C HIS A 177 6.65 12.65 -7.96
N TRP A 178 7.72 13.44 -8.17
CA TRP A 178 7.72 14.88 -7.94
C TRP A 178 7.76 15.63 -9.27
N LEU A 179 7.02 16.74 -9.33
CA LEU A 179 6.95 17.60 -10.50
C LEU A 179 7.58 18.95 -10.15
N GLY A 180 8.58 19.38 -10.91
CA GLY A 180 9.20 20.71 -10.80
C GLY A 180 10.08 20.97 -9.57
N LYS A 181 10.21 20.03 -8.63
CA LYS A 181 11.07 20.18 -7.44
C LYS A 181 12.13 19.07 -7.38
N PRO A 182 13.43 19.41 -7.34
CA PRO A 182 14.49 18.43 -7.12
C PRO A 182 14.37 17.74 -5.77
N VAL A 183 14.76 16.47 -5.72
CA VAL A 183 14.86 15.67 -4.49
C VAL A 183 16.09 16.10 -3.71
N GLY A 184 15.90 16.42 -2.43
CA GLY A 184 16.95 16.93 -1.54
C GLY A 184 17.68 15.84 -0.76
N VAL A 185 18.67 16.26 0.02
CA VAL A 185 19.48 15.36 0.86
C VAL A 185 18.69 14.73 2.00
N LYS A 186 17.61 15.38 2.46
CA LYS A 186 16.75 14.86 3.53
C LYS A 186 16.15 13.51 3.14
N GLU A 187 15.64 13.42 1.92
CA GLU A 187 15.02 12.24 1.35
C GLU A 187 16.04 11.11 1.20
N MET A 188 17.30 11.43 0.86
CA MET A 188 18.38 10.44 0.81
C MET A 188 18.74 9.91 2.21
N ARG A 189 18.72 10.76 3.25
CA ARG A 189 18.95 10.34 4.64
C ARG A 189 17.82 9.45 5.14
N GLU A 190 16.57 9.78 4.84
CA GLU A 190 15.41 8.94 5.15
C GLU A 190 15.53 7.57 4.47
N PHE A 191 15.83 7.55 3.17
CA PHE A 191 16.04 6.29 2.44
C PHE A 191 17.21 5.47 2.99
N ARG A 192 18.32 6.13 3.39
CA ARG A 192 19.43 5.44 4.05
C ARG A 192 19.02 4.79 5.37
N GLY A 193 18.13 5.43 6.13
CA GLY A 193 17.53 4.85 7.33
C GLY A 193 16.75 3.57 7.03
N VAL A 194 15.94 3.59 5.96
CA VAL A 194 15.19 2.40 5.49
C VAL A 194 16.14 1.28 5.05
N MET A 195 17.21 1.61 4.31
CA MET A 195 18.24 0.62 3.96
C MET A 195 18.87 0.00 5.21
N ALA A 196 19.21 0.81 6.21
CA ALA A 196 19.82 0.35 7.45
C ALA A 196 18.89 -0.57 8.26
N SER A 197 17.59 -0.26 8.34
CA SER A 197 16.62 -1.11 9.06
C SER A 197 16.45 -2.50 8.41
N HIS A 198 16.73 -2.61 7.11
CA HIS A 198 16.73 -3.87 6.37
C HIS A 198 18.14 -4.47 6.18
N GLN A 199 19.17 -3.91 6.83
CA GLN A 199 20.57 -4.35 6.74
C GLN A 199 21.12 -4.37 5.30
N LEU A 200 20.66 -3.43 4.47
CA LEU A 200 21.05 -3.30 3.07
C LEU A 200 22.21 -2.32 2.89
N GLN A 201 23.21 -2.75 2.12
CA GLN A 201 24.35 -1.92 1.73
C GLN A 201 24.08 -1.09 0.47
N SER A 202 23.10 -1.49 -0.33
CA SER A 202 22.76 -0.78 -1.57
C SER A 202 21.25 -0.74 -1.80
N GLY A 203 20.80 0.33 -2.45
CA GLY A 203 19.42 0.56 -2.84
C GLY A 203 19.34 1.52 -4.02
N THR A 204 18.20 1.56 -4.69
CA THR A 204 17.96 2.48 -5.80
C THR A 204 16.87 3.47 -5.45
N TYR A 205 17.10 4.75 -5.73
CA TYR A 205 16.12 5.80 -5.56
C TYR A 205 15.76 6.36 -6.94
N VAL A 206 14.49 6.18 -7.31
CA VAL A 206 13.94 6.57 -8.61
C VAL A 206 13.06 7.80 -8.41
N THR A 207 13.25 8.85 -9.21
CA THR A 207 12.38 10.03 -9.21
C THR A 207 11.99 10.45 -10.62
N SER A 208 10.79 10.99 -10.79
CA SER A 208 10.39 11.66 -12.04
C SER A 208 11.00 13.05 -12.20
N SER A 209 11.59 13.60 -11.13
CA SER A 209 12.27 14.90 -11.13
C SER A 209 13.78 14.71 -11.27
N THR A 210 14.56 15.62 -10.68
CA THR A 210 16.03 15.60 -10.58
C THR A 210 16.47 15.49 -9.12
N PHE A 211 17.78 15.43 -8.87
CA PHE A 211 18.38 15.45 -7.55
C PHE A 211 19.19 16.72 -7.34
N THR A 212 19.28 17.20 -6.10
CA THR A 212 20.23 18.27 -5.75
C THR A 212 21.67 17.74 -5.72
N ALA A 213 22.66 18.64 -5.76
CA ALA A 213 24.07 18.27 -5.64
C ALA A 213 24.35 17.55 -4.31
N ASP A 214 23.81 18.05 -3.20
CA ASP A 214 23.95 17.44 -1.87
C ASP A 214 23.33 16.04 -1.81
N ALA A 215 22.16 15.85 -2.44
CA ALA A 215 21.52 14.54 -2.52
C ALA A 215 22.40 13.55 -3.29
N THR A 216 22.99 14.00 -4.40
CA THR A 216 23.91 13.20 -5.23
C THR A 216 25.18 12.81 -4.48
N ALA A 217 25.80 13.77 -3.80
CA ALA A 217 27.00 13.53 -3.00
C ALA A 217 26.71 12.54 -1.85
N PHE A 218 25.61 12.75 -1.12
CA PHE A 218 25.21 11.86 -0.04
C PHE A 218 24.91 10.45 -0.55
N ALA A 219 24.17 10.33 -1.66
CA ALA A 219 23.80 9.05 -2.23
C ALA A 219 25.02 8.22 -2.63
N LYS A 220 25.98 8.86 -3.32
CA LYS A 220 27.26 8.24 -3.71
C LYS A 220 28.03 7.71 -2.50
N ALA A 221 28.08 8.48 -1.41
CA ALA A 221 28.78 8.07 -0.19
C ALA A 221 28.08 6.94 0.60
N ASN A 222 26.79 6.68 0.33
CA ASN A 222 25.95 5.78 1.11
C ASN A 222 25.40 4.58 0.32
N GLY A 223 25.99 4.27 -0.85
CA GLY A 223 25.58 3.12 -1.65
C GLY A 223 24.18 3.25 -2.27
N ILE A 224 23.69 4.47 -2.46
CA ILE A 224 22.40 4.75 -3.08
C ILE A 224 22.61 5.04 -4.56
N GLN A 225 22.00 4.22 -5.42
CA GLN A 225 21.94 4.45 -6.86
C GLN A 225 20.81 5.42 -7.17
N LEU A 226 21.13 6.52 -7.84
CA LEU A 226 20.15 7.53 -8.23
C LEU A 226 19.70 7.33 -9.65
N GLN A 227 18.39 7.42 -9.86
CA GLN A 227 17.77 7.36 -11.17
C GLN A 227 16.73 8.47 -11.29
N ASP A 228 17.10 9.53 -12.01
CA ASP A 228 16.21 10.66 -12.26
C ASP A 228 15.31 10.41 -13.49
N GLY A 229 14.41 11.35 -13.77
CA GLY A 229 13.45 11.21 -14.86
C GLY A 229 14.12 11.05 -16.22
N ALA A 230 15.21 11.76 -16.47
CA ALA A 230 15.96 11.69 -17.72
C ALA A 230 16.68 10.34 -17.87
N ALA A 231 17.32 9.85 -16.81
CA ALA A 231 17.97 8.54 -16.78
C ALA A 231 16.95 7.41 -16.96
N LEU A 232 15.78 7.49 -16.32
CA LEU A 232 14.69 6.53 -16.51
C LEU A 232 14.20 6.50 -17.95
N LEU A 233 13.91 7.66 -18.55
CA LEU A 233 13.49 7.74 -19.95
C LEU A 233 14.55 7.17 -20.89
N LYS A 234 15.83 7.44 -20.63
CA LYS A 234 16.94 6.87 -21.41
C LYS A 234 16.94 5.34 -21.33
N LEU A 235 16.77 4.74 -20.14
CA LEU A 235 16.71 3.29 -20.01
C LEU A 235 15.46 2.70 -20.66
N ILE A 236 14.33 3.39 -20.61
CA ILE A 236 13.11 2.96 -21.31
C ILE A 236 13.33 2.99 -22.83
N GLY A 237 13.97 4.03 -23.36
CA GLY A 237 14.29 4.13 -24.79
C GLY A 237 15.23 3.05 -25.32
N GLN A 238 15.94 2.35 -24.44
CA GLN A 238 16.79 1.20 -24.79
C GLN A 238 16.02 -0.13 -24.84
N ARG A 239 14.73 -0.14 -24.49
CA ARG A 239 13.87 -1.33 -24.55
C ARG A 239 13.33 -1.56 -25.96
N THR A 240 12.87 -2.78 -26.25
CA THR A 240 12.22 -3.07 -27.53
C THR A 240 10.93 -2.24 -27.66
N PRO A 241 10.45 -1.96 -28.89
CA PRO A 241 9.20 -1.23 -29.09
C PRO A 241 8.01 -1.82 -28.32
N GLU A 242 7.92 -3.16 -28.24
CA GLU A 242 6.87 -3.88 -27.52
C GLU A 242 6.96 -3.65 -26.01
N GLN A 243 8.19 -3.67 -25.46
CA GLN A 243 8.44 -3.38 -24.04
C GLN A 243 8.11 -1.92 -23.70
N GLN A 244 8.45 -0.98 -24.58
CA GLN A 244 8.11 0.44 -24.41
C GLN A 244 6.59 0.66 -24.44
N ALA A 245 5.89 0.03 -25.38
CA ALA A 245 4.44 0.09 -25.49
C ALA A 245 3.74 -0.54 -24.28
N ALA A 246 4.25 -1.67 -23.76
CA ALA A 246 3.73 -2.29 -22.55
C ALA A 246 3.86 -1.38 -21.32
N LEU A 247 4.99 -0.66 -21.17
CA LEU A 247 5.14 0.32 -20.09
C LEU A 247 4.16 1.49 -20.26
N LEU A 248 3.91 1.96 -21.49
CA LEU A 248 2.95 3.05 -21.75
C LEU A 248 1.52 2.61 -21.39
N ALA A 249 1.15 1.36 -21.69
CA ALA A 249 -0.13 0.80 -21.29
C ALA A 249 -0.30 0.80 -19.76
N VAL A 250 0.76 0.47 -19.01
CA VAL A 250 0.77 0.58 -17.53
C VAL A 250 0.64 2.04 -17.08
N ALA A 251 1.32 2.97 -17.74
CA ALA A 251 1.32 4.38 -17.41
C ALA A 251 -0.09 5.00 -17.51
N TYR A 252 -0.81 4.68 -18.57
CA TYR A 252 -2.11 5.25 -18.90
C TYR A 252 -3.30 4.38 -18.49
N GLU A 253 -3.09 3.37 -17.65
CA GLU A 253 -4.17 2.53 -17.15
C GLU A 253 -5.13 3.31 -16.22
N GLY A 254 -6.43 3.25 -16.54
CA GLY A 254 -7.51 3.80 -15.73
C GLY A 254 -7.47 5.32 -15.60
N GLU A 255 -7.85 5.84 -14.43
CA GLU A 255 -7.83 7.28 -14.14
C GLU A 255 -6.40 7.76 -13.85
N TYR A 256 -5.49 7.65 -14.83
CA TYR A 256 -4.05 7.87 -14.66
C TYR A 256 -3.69 9.29 -14.24
N TRP A 257 -4.50 10.29 -14.61
CA TRP A 257 -4.26 11.71 -14.30
C TRP A 257 -4.75 12.10 -12.91
N LYS A 258 -5.68 11.31 -12.34
CA LYS A 258 -6.36 11.59 -11.08
C LYS A 258 -5.57 10.98 -9.92
N PRO A 259 -5.08 11.79 -8.95
CA PRO A 259 -4.21 11.27 -7.91
C PRO A 259 -4.94 10.27 -7.01
N THR A 260 -4.23 9.23 -6.62
CA THR A 260 -4.66 8.34 -5.55
C THR A 260 -4.32 8.95 -4.19
N CYS A 261 -5.15 8.77 -3.17
CA CYS A 261 -4.85 9.25 -1.83
C CYS A 261 -3.68 8.50 -1.20
N ALA A 262 -2.59 9.21 -0.87
CA ALA A 262 -1.39 8.63 -0.25
C ALA A 262 -1.62 8.00 1.14
N SER A 263 -2.71 8.37 1.82
CA SER A 263 -3.00 7.86 3.16
C SER A 263 -3.95 6.65 3.18
N CYS A 264 -4.86 6.53 2.21
CA CYS A 264 -5.87 5.46 2.22
C CYS A 264 -6.02 4.69 0.91
N GLY A 265 -5.32 5.10 -0.16
CA GLY A 265 -5.30 4.40 -1.44
C GLY A 265 -6.56 4.54 -2.31
N ILE A 266 -7.52 5.41 -1.93
CA ILE A 266 -8.74 5.67 -2.71
C ILE A 266 -8.52 6.86 -3.64
N LYS A 267 -9.10 6.84 -4.85
CA LYS A 267 -9.06 7.97 -5.79
C LYS A 267 -9.65 9.23 -5.15
N THR A 268 -9.00 10.36 -5.40
CA THR A 268 -9.47 11.67 -4.94
C THR A 268 -10.61 12.19 -5.81
N VAL A 269 -11.37 13.15 -5.30
CA VAL A 269 -12.39 13.91 -6.04
C VAL A 269 -12.00 15.37 -6.08
N GLU A 270 -12.41 16.07 -7.14
CA GLU A 270 -12.25 17.52 -7.23
C GLU A 270 -13.13 18.19 -6.16
N ARG A 271 -12.57 19.17 -5.46
CA ARG A 271 -13.24 19.95 -4.43
C ARG A 271 -12.85 21.41 -4.56
N GLU A 272 -13.69 22.29 -4.05
CA GLU A 272 -13.47 23.73 -4.08
C GLU A 272 -13.23 24.27 -2.67
N ARG A 273 -12.27 25.19 -2.54
CA ARG A 273 -12.00 25.90 -1.30
C ARG A 273 -13.04 27.00 -1.10
N LYS A 274 -13.67 27.01 0.07
CA LYS A 274 -14.68 28.02 0.44
C LYS A 274 -14.17 29.46 0.42
N ARG A 275 -12.86 29.69 0.58
CA ARG A 275 -12.27 31.02 0.71
C ARG A 275 -12.14 31.76 -0.61
N ASP A 276 -11.64 31.07 -1.64
CA ASP A 276 -11.20 31.66 -2.91
C ASP A 276 -11.77 30.93 -4.14
N GLY A 277 -12.62 29.90 -3.95
CA GLY A 277 -13.13 29.06 -5.02
C GLY A 277 -12.07 28.13 -5.65
N GLY A 278 -10.85 28.12 -5.12
CA GLY A 278 -9.75 27.39 -5.72
C GLY A 278 -9.97 25.87 -5.65
N LYS A 279 -9.80 25.20 -6.79
CA LYS A 279 -9.98 23.76 -6.94
C LYS A 279 -8.78 22.98 -6.38
N PHE A 280 -9.04 21.79 -5.85
CA PHE A 280 -8.04 20.86 -5.33
C PHE A 280 -8.56 19.42 -5.33
N TRP A 281 -7.65 18.45 -5.28
CA TRP A 281 -7.99 17.05 -5.15
C TRP A 281 -8.14 16.68 -3.67
N GLY A 282 -9.36 16.41 -3.22
CA GLY A 282 -9.65 15.96 -1.86
C GLY A 282 -9.91 14.46 -1.79
N CYS A 283 -9.52 13.81 -0.69
CA CYS A 283 -9.84 12.41 -0.48
C CYS A 283 -11.36 12.16 -0.48
N SER A 284 -11.81 11.16 -1.23
CA SER A 284 -13.22 10.74 -1.28
C SER A 284 -13.75 10.27 0.09
N ASN A 285 -12.86 9.85 0.99
CA ASN A 285 -13.20 9.37 2.33
C ASN A 285 -13.21 10.47 3.41
N TYR A 286 -13.16 11.75 3.03
CA TYR A 286 -13.37 12.85 3.95
C TYR A 286 -14.73 12.71 4.67
N PRO A 287 -14.85 13.02 5.97
CA PRO A 287 -13.85 13.66 6.85
C PRO A 287 -12.84 12.69 7.50
N ARG A 288 -12.98 11.38 7.32
CA ARG A 288 -12.10 10.37 7.93
C ARG A 288 -10.67 10.40 7.40
N CYS A 289 -10.48 10.92 6.19
CA CYS A 289 -9.17 11.18 5.61
C CYS A 289 -9.13 12.62 5.08
N LYS A 290 -8.19 13.43 5.60
CA LYS A 290 -8.04 14.87 5.29
C LYS A 290 -6.97 15.17 4.24
N THR A 291 -6.35 14.13 3.68
CA THR A 291 -5.31 14.25 2.65
C THR A 291 -5.87 14.92 1.40
N HIS A 292 -5.11 15.86 0.86
CA HIS A 292 -5.45 16.60 -0.33
C HIS A 292 -4.20 16.89 -1.16
N PHE A 293 -4.39 17.18 -2.44
CA PHE A 293 -3.34 17.55 -3.38
C PHE A 293 -3.77 18.81 -4.14
N ALA A 294 -2.79 19.62 -4.54
CA ALA A 294 -3.04 20.71 -5.47
C ALA A 294 -3.52 20.16 -6.82
N MET A 295 -4.36 20.93 -7.53
CA MET A 295 -4.59 20.67 -8.95
C MET A 295 -3.25 20.83 -9.69
N ARG A 296 -2.97 19.91 -10.62
CA ARG A 296 -1.87 20.11 -11.55
C ARG A 296 -2.32 21.20 -12.53
N SER A 297 -1.52 22.24 -12.69
CA SER A 297 -1.68 23.15 -13.82
C SER A 297 -1.50 22.34 -15.10
N ALA A 298 -2.39 22.52 -16.07
CA ALA A 298 -2.25 21.96 -17.41
C ALA A 298 -0.98 22.49 -18.09
#